data_AF-A0A1B7VX33-F1
#
_entry.id   AF-A0A1B7VX33-F1
#
_cell.length_a   1.000
_cell.length_b   1.000
_cell.length_c   1.000
_cell.angle_alpha   90.00
_cell.angle_beta   90.00
_cell.angle_gamma   90.00
#
_symmetry.space_group_name_H-M   'P 1'
#
loop_
_entity.id
_entity.type
_entity.pdbx_description
1 polymer ?
#
loop_
_entity_poly.entity_id
_entity_poly.type
_entity_poly.pdbx_seq_one_letter_code
_entity_poly.pdbx_strand_id
1 'polypeptide(L)' 'MKRYTPFFIIGFILFITLGDKVLPGQLGKSSAHTRTAFNNFALNLFPNVKPPKNPYERTEKQLEEVDPKK' A
#
# COMPACT_ATOMS: atom_id res chain seq x y z
N MET A 1 -12.36 47.89 -7.66
CA MET A 1 -12.23 46.44 -7.36
C MET A 1 -11.29 45.69 -8.32
N LYS A 2 -11.26 45.99 -9.63
CA LYS A 2 -10.44 45.27 -10.64
C LYS A 2 -8.91 45.45 -10.54
N ARG A 3 -8.42 46.45 -9.78
CA ARG A 3 -6.99 46.78 -9.68
C ARG A 3 -6.20 45.85 -8.74
N TYR A 4 -6.90 45.16 -7.82
CA TYR A 4 -6.29 44.24 -6.85
C TYR A 4 -6.43 42.76 -7.23
N THR A 5 -7.27 42.46 -8.22
CA THR A 5 -7.45 41.12 -8.79
C THR A 5 -6.13 40.43 -9.18
N PRO A 6 -5.15 41.09 -9.84
CA PRO A 6 -3.88 40.42 -10.14
C PRO A 6 -3.08 40.05 -8.90
N PHE A 7 -3.09 40.88 -7.85
CA PHE A 7 -2.41 40.57 -6.59
C PHE A 7 -3.04 39.38 -5.86
N PHE A 8 -4.37 39.26 -5.92
CA PHE A 8 -5.08 38.10 -5.38
C PHE A 8 -4.72 36.80 -6.12
N ILE A 9 -4.63 36.86 -7.46
CA ILE A 9 -4.24 35.70 -8.27
C ILE A 9 -2.80 35.30 -7.96
N ILE A 10 -1.88 36.26 -7.86
CA ILE A 10 -0.47 36.01 -7.50
C ILE A 10 -0.37 35.41 -6.09
N GLY A 11 -1.10 35.96 -5.12
CA GLY A 11 -1.16 35.42 -3.76
C GLY A 11 -1.72 34.00 -3.71
N PHE A 12 -2.74 33.70 -4.52
CA PHE A 12 -3.33 32.37 -4.61
C PHE A 12 -2.36 31.34 -5.21
N ILE A 13 -1.64 31.71 -6.27
CA ILE A 13 -0.62 30.85 -6.88
C ILE A 13 0.53 30.59 -5.89
N LEU A 14 0.98 31.63 -5.17
CA LEU A 14 1.99 31.47 -4.12
C LEU A 14 1.49 30.56 -2.99
N PHE A 15 0.24 30.71 -2.57
CA PHE A 15 -0.36 29.86 -1.54
C PHE A 15 -0.40 28.39 -1.97
N ILE A 16 -0.81 28.09 -3.21
CA ILE A 16 -0.81 26.71 -3.74
C ILE A 16 0.61 26.16 -3.81
N THR A 17 1.56 26.92 -4.37
CA THR A 17 2.94 26.43 -4.56
C THR A 17 3.71 26.26 -3.25
N LEU A 18 3.48 27.12 -2.26
CA LEU A 18 4.01 26.93 -0.91
C LEU A 18 3.28 25.78 -0.20
N GLY A 19 1.96 25.70 -0.32
CA GLY A 19 1.16 24.60 0.22
C GLY A 19 1.61 23.23 -0.30
N ASP A 20 1.86 23.13 -1.60
CA ASP A 20 2.34 21.91 -2.25
C ASP A 20 3.78 21.54 -1.87
N LYS A 21 4.63 22.52 -1.52
CA LYS A 21 5.97 22.29 -0.95
C LYS A 21 5.96 21.94 0.55
N VAL A 22 4.97 22.41 1.31
CA VAL A 22 4.81 22.13 2.74
C VAL A 22 4.06 20.80 2.99
N LEU A 23 3.11 20.46 2.12
CA LEU A 23 2.27 19.26 2.23
C LEU A 23 2.69 18.02 1.39
N PRO A 24 3.80 17.97 0.61
CA PRO A 24 4.06 16.85 -0.29
C PRO A 24 4.40 15.58 0.51
N GLY A 25 4.98 15.74 1.70
CA GLY A 25 5.28 14.65 2.62
C GLY A 25 4.09 14.17 3.46
N GLN A 26 3.16 15.05 3.82
CA GLN A 26 2.02 14.72 4.69
C GLN A 26 0.94 13.93 3.93
N LEU A 27 0.61 14.35 2.70
CA LEU A 27 -0.40 13.71 1.87
C LEU A 27 0.06 12.32 1.38
N GLY A 28 1.32 12.19 1.00
CA GLY A 28 1.91 10.89 0.61
C GLY A 28 1.96 9.90 1.77
N LYS A 29 2.40 10.35 2.96
CA LYS A 29 2.45 9.51 4.17
C LYS A 29 1.06 9.13 4.67
N SER A 30 0.09 10.04 4.63
CA SER A 30 -1.29 9.75 4.99
C SER A 30 -1.90 8.71 4.03
N SER A 31 -1.72 8.88 2.72
CA SER A 31 -2.18 7.90 1.72
C SER A 31 -1.56 6.51 1.93
N ALA A 32 -0.24 6.44 2.17
CA ALA A 32 0.45 5.18 2.46
C ALA A 32 -0.04 4.53 3.77
N HIS A 33 -0.30 5.35 4.80
CA HIS A 33 -0.82 4.89 6.09
C HIS A 33 -2.25 4.36 5.96
N THR A 34 -3.13 5.07 5.24
CA THR A 34 -4.51 4.65 4.98
C THR A 34 -4.54 3.35 4.18
N ARG A 35 -3.71 3.21 3.14
CA ARG A 35 -3.60 1.95 2.37
C ARG A 35 -3.17 0.78 3.26
N THR A 36 -2.19 0.99 4.12
CA THR A 36 -1.71 -0.03 5.07
C THR A 36 -2.79 -0.40 6.09
N ALA A 37 -3.50 0.59 6.64
CA ALA A 37 -4.59 0.38 7.59
C ALA A 37 -5.75 -0.40 6.96
N PHE A 38 -6.16 -0.06 5.74
CA PHE A 38 -7.20 -0.79 5.01
C PHE A 38 -6.79 -2.22 4.68
N ASN A 39 -5.54 -2.43 4.24
CA ASN A 39 -5.04 -3.76 3.96
C ASN A 39 -5.04 -4.64 5.22
N ASN A 40 -4.56 -4.09 6.35
CA ASN A 40 -4.57 -4.80 7.63
C ASN A 40 -5.99 -5.04 8.15
N PHE A 41 -6.92 -4.09 7.94
CA PHE A 41 -8.33 -4.30 8.25
C PHE A 41 -8.92 -5.45 7.43
N ALA A 42 -8.71 -5.45 6.11
CA ALA A 42 -9.19 -6.50 5.21
C ALA A 42 -8.59 -7.88 5.52
N LEU A 43 -7.30 -7.95 5.84
CA LEU A 43 -6.63 -9.19 6.25
C LEU A 43 -7.14 -9.75 7.58
N ASN A 44 -7.69 -8.91 8.47
CA ASN A 44 -8.29 -9.34 9.73
C ASN A 44 -9.77 -9.75 9.59
N LEU A 45 -10.42 -9.45 8.47
CA LEU A 45 -11.79 -9.90 8.20
C LEU A 45 -11.86 -11.36 7.74
N PHE A 46 -10.76 -11.91 7.24
CA PHE A 46 -10.68 -13.29 6.78
C PHE A 46 -9.65 -14.07 7.60
N PRO A 47 -9.96 -15.30 8.02
CA PRO A 47 -8.98 -16.13 8.70
C PRO A 47 -7.79 -16.38 7.77
N ASN A 48 -6.57 -16.12 8.27
CA ASN A 48 -5.35 -16.43 7.54
C ASN A 48 -5.20 -17.95 7.46
N VAL A 49 -5.67 -18.54 6.37
CA VAL A 49 -5.50 -19.96 6.05
C VAL A 49 -4.03 -20.17 5.72
N LYS A 50 -3.23 -20.42 6.76
CA LYS A 50 -1.81 -20.75 6.57
C LYS A 50 -1.74 -22.02 5.72
N PRO A 51 -0.94 -22.03 4.64
CA PRO A 51 -0.73 -23.25 3.88
C PRO A 51 -0.15 -24.33 4.82
N PRO A 52 -0.53 -25.60 4.62
CA PRO A 52 0.01 -26.69 5.43
C PRO A 52 1.54 -26.70 5.38
N LYS A 53 2.16 -27.10 6.50
CA LYS A 53 3.60 -26.98 6.79
C LYS A 53 4.51 -27.61 5.73
N ASN A 54 4.02 -28.55 4.93
CA ASN A 54 4.73 -29.11 3.78
C ASN A 54 3.74 -29.40 2.62
N PRO A 55 3.56 -28.47 1.66
CA PRO A 55 2.65 -28.68 0.53
C PRO A 55 3.15 -29.76 -0.46
N TYR A 56 4.42 -30.16 -0.35
CA TYR A 56 5.05 -31.16 -1.22
C TYR A 56 5.03 -32.57 -0.63
N GLU A 57 4.49 -32.76 0.58
CA GLU A 57 4.45 -34.08 1.23
C GLU A 57 3.75 -35.14 0.36
N ARG A 58 2.74 -34.72 -0.44
CA ARG A 58 2.11 -35.59 -1.44
C ARG A 58 3.08 -36.05 -2.52
N THR A 59 3.90 -35.14 -3.02
CA THR A 59 4.85 -35.39 -4.11
C THR A 59 6.02 -36.21 -3.62
N GLU A 60 6.52 -35.93 -2.42
CA GLU A 60 7.60 -36.69 -1.77
C GLU A 60 7.21 -38.15 -1.56
N LYS A 61 5.98 -38.43 -1.05
CA LYS A 61 5.45 -39.80 -0.92
C LYS A 61 5.36 -40.53 -2.26
N GLN A 62 4.92 -39.82 -3.31
CA GLN A 62 4.83 -40.41 -4.66
C GLN A 62 6.20 -40.68 -5.26
N LEU A 63 7.19 -39.83 -5.00
CA LEU A 63 8.58 -40.09 -5.42
C LEU A 63 9.15 -41.30 -4.68
N GLU A 64 8.86 -41.46 -3.38
CA GLU A 64 9.35 -42.57 -2.56
C GLU A 64 8.74 -43.92 -2.99
N GLU A 65 7.48 -43.91 -3.46
CA GLU A 65 6.83 -45.09 -4.06
C GLU A 65 7.34 -45.42 -5.47
N VAL A 66 7.68 -44.41 -6.27
CA VAL A 66 8.12 -44.59 -7.68
C VAL A 66 9.61 -44.92 -7.77
N ASP A 67 10.43 -44.44 -6.85
CA ASP A 67 11.87 -44.69 -6.81
C ASP A 67 12.34 -45.19 -5.43
N PRO A 68 12.00 -46.43 -5.04
CA PRO A 68 12.31 -46.99 -3.72
C PRO A 68 13.80 -47.36 -3.54
N LYS A 69 14.70 -46.89 -4.40
CA LYS A 69 16.12 -47.27 -4.37
C LYS A 69 17.03 -46.09 -4.03
N LYS A 70 17.45 -46.07 -2.77
CA LYS A 70 18.79 -45.61 -2.38
C LYS A 70 19.50 -46.72 -1.62
#